data_AF-A0A527FTB2-F1
#
_entry.id   AF-A0A527FTB2-F1
#
_cell.length_a   1.000
_cell.length_b   1.000
_cell.length_c   1.000
_cell.angle_alpha   90.00
_cell.angle_beta   90.00
_cell.angle_gamma   90.00
#
_symmetry.space_group_name_H-M   'P 1'
#
loop_
_entity.id
_entity.type
_entity.pdbx_description
1 polymer ?
#
loop_
_entity_poly.entity_id
_entity_poly.type
_entity_poly.pdbx_seq_one_letter_code
_entity_poly.pdbx_strand_id
1 'polypeptide(L)' 'TPLDARMARSFGAEGIGLCRTEHMFFDGDRIVAMREMILADTEKDRRAALAKLLPMQRSDFLELFEIMAGLPVTIRLLDP' A
#
# COMPACT_ATOMS: atom_id res chain seq x y z
N THR A 1 2.01 1.25 7.79
CA THR A 1 0.91 2.19 7.50
C THR A 1 1.42 3.63 7.67
N PRO A 2 0.67 4.67 7.23
CA PRO A 2 1.04 6.06 7.50
C PRO A 2 1.20 6.39 9.00
N LEU A 3 0.40 5.76 9.86
CA LEU A 3 0.55 5.89 11.31
C LEU A 3 1.93 5.41 11.79
N ASP A 4 2.35 4.23 11.33
CA ASP A 4 3.66 3.64 11.70
C ASP A 4 4.81 4.51 11.19
N ALA A 5 4.68 5.07 9.98
CA ALA A 5 5.67 5.96 9.41
C ALA A 5 5.82 7.25 10.22
N ARG A 6 4.71 7.87 10.68
CA ARG A 6 4.75 9.05 11.56
C ARG A 6 5.45 8.74 12.87
N MET A 7 5.11 7.60 13.47
CA MET A 7 5.71 7.16 14.72
C MET A 7 7.21 6.90 14.55
N ALA A 8 7.63 6.16 13.52
CA ALA A 8 9.03 5.89 13.21
C ALA A 8 9.82 7.19 13.02
N ARG A 9 9.26 8.16 12.27
CA ARG A 9 9.90 9.47 12.07
C ARG A 9 10.04 10.24 13.39
N SER A 10 9.04 10.20 14.27
CA SER A 10 9.10 10.86 15.58
C SER A 10 10.20 10.27 16.49
N PHE A 11 10.54 9.00 16.30
CA PHE A 11 11.64 8.33 17.00
C PHE A 11 13.00 8.47 16.30
N GLY A 12 13.10 9.26 15.23
CA GLY A 12 14.36 9.52 14.52
C GLY A 12 14.73 8.49 13.48
N ALA A 13 13.78 7.70 12.96
CA ALA A 13 14.05 6.82 11.83
C ALA A 13 14.51 7.63 10.60
N GLU A 14 15.57 7.17 9.96
CA GLU A 14 16.20 7.82 8.79
C GLU A 14 15.58 7.38 7.45
N GLY A 15 14.41 6.74 7.50
CA GLY A 15 13.70 6.24 6.34
C GLY A 15 12.97 4.93 6.62
N ILE A 16 12.38 4.37 5.58
CA ILE A 16 11.68 3.09 5.63
C ILE A 16 12.49 2.06 4.84
N GLY A 17 13.08 1.09 5.52
CA GLY A 17 13.83 0.00 4.88
C GLY A 17 12.96 -1.05 4.22
N LEU A 18 11.69 -1.18 4.63
CA LEU A 18 10.74 -2.13 4.05
C LEU A 18 9.28 -1.69 4.28
N CYS A 19 8.64 -1.19 3.22
CA CYS A 19 7.19 -1.00 3.16
C CYS A 19 6.58 -2.20 2.42
N ARG A 20 5.77 -2.99 3.14
CA ARG A 20 5.06 -4.16 2.59
C ARG A 20 3.70 -3.73 2.06
N THR A 21 3.47 -3.89 0.75
CA THR A 21 2.20 -3.46 0.13
C THR A 21 1.02 -4.34 0.51
N GLU A 22 1.25 -5.63 0.81
CA GLU A 22 0.22 -6.56 1.28
C GLU A 22 -0.63 -6.00 2.44
N HIS A 23 0.03 -5.34 3.41
CA HIS A 23 -0.61 -4.80 4.60
C HIS A 23 -1.51 -3.58 4.31
N MET A 24 -1.37 -2.97 3.13
CA MET A 24 -2.19 -1.84 2.68
C MET A 24 -3.57 -2.29 2.16
N PHE A 25 -3.74 -3.60 1.93
CA PHE A 25 -4.94 -4.18 1.33
C PHE A 25 -5.82 -4.96 2.31
N PHE A 26 -5.36 -5.18 3.55
CA PHE A 26 -6.06 -6.03 4.52
C PHE A 26 -7.15 -5.33 5.33
N ASP A 27 -7.35 -4.03 5.16
CA ASP A 27 -8.32 -3.25 5.94
C ASP A 27 -9.52 -2.76 5.11
N GLY A 28 -10.68 -2.71 5.75
CA GLY A 28 -11.94 -2.18 5.20
C GLY A 28 -12.33 -2.74 3.83
N ASP A 29 -12.79 -1.87 2.95
CA ASP A 29 -13.29 -2.22 1.60
C ASP A 29 -12.19 -2.73 0.66
N ARG A 30 -10.92 -2.58 1.04
CA ARG A 30 -9.75 -2.98 0.22
C ARG A 30 -9.60 -4.48 0.14
N ILE A 31 -9.94 -5.19 1.23
CA ILE A 31 -9.86 -6.64 1.27
C ILE A 31 -10.84 -7.28 0.29
N VAL A 32 -11.98 -6.63 0.03
CA VAL A 32 -12.97 -7.09 -0.95
C VAL A 32 -12.39 -6.98 -2.36
N ALA A 33 -11.86 -5.82 -2.73
CA ALA A 33 -11.23 -5.63 -4.04
C ALA A 33 -9.99 -6.54 -4.25
N MET A 34 -9.22 -6.83 -3.20
CA MET A 34 -8.12 -7.78 -3.24
C MET A 34 -8.61 -9.22 -3.48
N ARG A 35 -9.67 -9.65 -2.78
CA ARG A 35 -10.30 -10.97 -2.98
C ARG A 35 -10.90 -11.11 -4.38
N GLU A 36 -11.57 -10.06 -4.88
CA GLU A 36 -12.07 -10.03 -6.27
C GLU A 36 -10.93 -10.22 -7.28
N MET A 37 -9.77 -9.58 -7.06
CA MET A 37 -8.59 -9.70 -7.92
C MET A 37 -7.99 -11.12 -7.90
N ILE A 38 -7.98 -11.78 -6.74
CA ILE A 38 -7.53 -13.17 -6.57
C ILE A 38 -8.49 -14.16 -7.24
N LEU A 39 -9.81 -13.95 -7.08
CA LEU A 39 -10.86 -14.83 -7.58
C LEU A 39 -11.27 -14.58 -9.03
N ALA A 40 -10.71 -13.56 -9.69
CA ALA A 40 -11.05 -13.23 -11.07
C ALA A 40 -10.66 -14.34 -12.06
N ASP A 41 -11.66 -14.82 -12.82
CA ASP A 41 -11.47 -15.86 -13.84
C ASP A 41 -10.85 -15.32 -15.14
N THR A 42 -10.96 -14.01 -15.39
CA THR A 42 -10.46 -13.38 -16.61
C THR A 42 -9.51 -12.22 -16.32
N GLU A 43 -8.61 -11.93 -17.26
CA GLU A 43 -7.72 -10.77 -17.18
C GLU A 43 -8.53 -9.45 -17.08
N LYS A 44 -9.67 -9.38 -17.77
CA LYS A 44 -10.54 -8.20 -17.74
C LYS A 44 -11.08 -7.95 -16.34
N ASP A 45 -11.56 -8.99 -15.67
CA ASP A 45 -12.12 -8.88 -14.32
C ASP A 45 -11.00 -8.59 -13.30
N ARG A 46 -9.82 -9.20 -13.48
CA ARG A 46 -8.64 -8.89 -12.67
C ARG A 46 -8.24 -7.42 -12.80
N ARG A 47 -8.21 -6.87 -14.02
CA ARG A 47 -7.91 -5.45 -14.27
C ARG A 47 -8.96 -4.52 -13.65
N ALA A 48 -10.23 -4.90 -13.67
CA ALA A 48 -11.30 -4.13 -13.03
C ALA A 48 -11.13 -4.10 -11.50
N ALA A 49 -10.79 -5.21 -10.87
CA ALA A 49 -10.49 -5.27 -9.44
C ALA A 49 -9.23 -4.45 -9.08
N LEU A 50 -8.16 -4.55 -9.88
CA LEU A 50 -6.95 -3.73 -9.71
C LEU A 50 -7.24 -2.23 -9.84
N ALA A 51 -8.16 -1.83 -10.73
CA ALA A 51 -8.55 -0.43 -10.89
C ALA A 51 -9.23 0.14 -9.63
N LYS A 52 -9.92 -0.69 -8.84
CA LYS A 52 -10.46 -0.30 -7.53
C LYS A 52 -9.36 -0.08 -6.49
N LEU A 53 -8.31 -0.90 -6.51
CA LEU A 53 -7.18 -0.82 -5.58
C LEU A 53 -6.24 0.36 -5.87
N LEU A 54 -6.07 0.72 -7.13
CA LEU A 54 -5.15 1.77 -7.57
C LEU A 54 -5.32 3.13 -6.83
N PRO A 55 -6.51 3.75 -6.75
CA PRO A 55 -6.66 5.05 -6.06
C PRO A 55 -6.37 4.95 -4.57
N MET A 56 -6.71 3.82 -3.95
CA MET A 56 -6.49 3.54 -2.52
C MET A 56 -5.00 3.44 -2.23
N GLN A 57 -4.29 2.62 -3.00
CA GLN A 57 -2.85 2.44 -2.86
C GLN A 57 -2.08 3.73 -3.16
N ARG A 58 -2.51 4.50 -4.17
CA ARG A 58 -1.89 5.78 -4.52
C ARG A 58 -2.04 6.79 -3.39
N SER A 59 -3.20 6.87 -2.74
CA SER A 59 -3.44 7.77 -1.61
C SER A 59 -2.48 7.47 -0.46
N ASP A 60 -2.33 6.19 -0.12
CA ASP A 60 -1.44 5.79 0.98
C ASP A 60 0.03 6.10 0.67
N PHE A 61 0.47 5.94 -0.58
CA PHE A 61 1.84 6.30 -0.96
C PHE A 61 2.08 7.80 -0.94
N LEU A 62 1.10 8.61 -1.36
CA LEU A 62 1.20 10.06 -1.22
C LEU A 62 1.41 10.45 0.24
N GLU A 63 0.56 9.94 1.14
CA GLU A 63 0.68 10.20 2.58
C GLU A 63 2.03 9.69 3.12
N LEU A 64 2.47 8.50 2.69
CA LEU A 64 3.75 7.92 3.10
C LEU A 64 4.94 8.78 2.67
N PHE A 65 4.95 9.28 1.45
CA PHE A 65 6.02 10.13 0.92
C PHE A 65 6.01 11.53 1.55
N GLU A 66 4.84 12.08 1.86
CA GLU A 66 4.72 13.33 2.63
C GLU A 66 5.30 13.14 4.05
N ILE A 67 4.95 12.05 4.73
CA ILE A 67 5.47 11.72 6.06
C ILE A 67 6.97 11.47 6.01
N MET A 68 7.52 10.91 4.94
CA MET A 68 8.94 10.60 4.80
C MET A 68 9.68 11.60 3.92
N ALA A 69 9.16 12.83 3.77
CA ALA A 69 9.76 13.85 2.93
C ALA A 69 11.24 14.09 3.32
N GLY A 70 12.13 13.86 2.35
CA GLY A 70 13.59 13.97 2.51
C GLY A 70 14.30 12.69 2.94
N LEU A 71 13.59 11.57 3.15
CA LEU A 71 14.14 10.29 3.58
C LEU A 71 13.81 9.16 2.58
N PRO A 72 14.68 8.14 2.44
CA PRO A 72 14.42 7.01 1.57
C PRO A 72 13.23 6.16 2.06
N VAL A 73 12.45 5.67 1.09
CA VAL A 73 11.35 4.72 1.34
C VAL A 73 11.47 3.55 0.37
N THR A 74 11.81 2.39 0.88
CA THR A 74 11.90 1.14 0.11
C THR A 74 10.55 0.44 0.11
N ILE A 75 9.93 0.34 -1.07
CA ILE A 75 8.63 -0.32 -1.26
C ILE A 75 8.86 -1.71 -1.85
N ARG A 76 8.37 -2.73 -1.16
CA ARG A 76 8.32 -4.10 -1.68
C ARG A 76 6.98 -4.30 -2.38
N LEU A 77 7.03 -4.71 -3.64
CA LEU A 77 5.86 -5.12 -4.41
C LEU A 77 5.14 -6.30 -3.75
N LEU A 78 3.93 -6.58 -4.22
CA LEU A 78 3.08 -7.64 -3.69
C LEU A 78 3.83 -8.98 -3.65
N ASP A 79 4.01 -9.50 -2.44
CA ASP A 79 4.64 -10.78 -2.12
C ASP A 79 3.61 -11.63 -1.33
N PRO A 80 2.98 -12.65 -1.95
CA PRO A 80 1.90 -13.43 -1.34
C PRO A 80 2.35 -14.37 -0.21
#